data_AF-A0A6N6S6B5-F1
#
_entry.id   AF-A0A6N6S6B5-F1
#
_cell.length_a   1.000
_cell.length_b   1.000
_cell.length_c   1.000
_cell.angle_alpha   90.00
_cell.angle_beta   90.00
_cell.angle_gamma   90.00
#
_symmetry.space_group_name_H-M   'P 1'
#
loop_
_entity.id
_entity.type
_entity.pdbx_description
1 polymer ?
#
loop_
_entity_poly.entity_id
_entity_poly.type
_entity_poly.pdbx_seq_one_letter_code
_entity_poly.pdbx_strand_id
1 'polypeptide(L)'
;MTAWRVWAQVLMKISREGVMKVKHHRFLIFSVLAYLALLVSTASHAGDVNSDSIVGKWQDPDNPAIVQIANKGGYYEGVVVENADNPALVSTVVFKNLVYDSSEGVWEGTVYSVKKGKDFDAKISMENSGNFTLTVKAGLGSKKFEWARVE
;
A
#
# COMPACT_ATOMS: atom_id res chain seq x y z
N MET A 1 -44.75 16.19 68.57
CA MET A 1 -43.86 15.24 67.86
C MET A 1 -44.36 15.13 66.42
N THR A 2 -43.50 15.34 65.40
CA THR A 2 -43.57 14.85 63.98
C THR A 2 -43.25 15.86 62.86
N ALA A 3 -42.94 17.13 63.12
CA ALA A 3 -42.56 18.05 62.03
C ALA A 3 -41.24 17.65 61.33
N TRP A 4 -40.19 17.32 62.09
CA TRP A 4 -38.86 16.96 61.54
C TRP A 4 -38.89 15.72 60.61
N ARG A 5 -39.80 14.77 60.87
CA ARG A 5 -39.89 13.54 60.06
C ARG A 5 -40.48 13.79 58.67
N VAL A 6 -41.43 14.72 58.54
CA VAL A 6 -42.06 15.06 57.25
C VAL A 6 -41.07 15.82 56.36
N TRP A 7 -40.33 16.78 56.93
CA TRP A 7 -39.32 17.53 56.20
C TRP A 7 -38.15 16.65 55.72
N ALA A 8 -37.74 15.65 56.52
CA ALA A 8 -36.72 14.69 56.12
C ALA A 8 -37.16 13.80 54.94
N GLN A 9 -38.42 13.37 54.87
CA GLN A 9 -38.93 12.56 53.76
C GLN A 9 -39.05 13.36 52.45
N VAL A 10 -39.44 14.64 52.53
CA VAL A 10 -39.52 15.51 51.34
C VAL A 10 -38.13 15.78 50.77
N LEU A 11 -37.14 16.07 51.62
CA LEU A 11 -35.75 16.29 51.20
C LEU A 11 -35.11 15.04 50.57
N MET A 12 -35.42 13.84 51.09
CA MET A 12 -34.92 12.60 50.51
C MET A 12 -35.54 12.28 49.14
N LYS A 13 -36.82 12.63 48.92
CA LYS A 13 -37.49 12.36 47.64
C LYS A 13 -36.98 13.27 46.51
N ILE A 14 -36.76 14.55 46.80
CA ILE A 14 -36.22 15.52 45.83
C ILE A 14 -34.78 15.15 45.41
N SER A 15 -33.96 14.64 46.34
CA SER A 15 -32.59 14.18 46.05
C SER A 15 -32.55 12.94 45.14
N ARG A 16 -33.49 12.00 45.30
CA ARG A 16 -33.52 10.76 44.48
C ARG A 16 -33.98 10.99 43.05
N GLU A 17 -34.90 11.94 42.80
CA GLU A 17 -35.46 12.18 41.47
C GLU A 17 -34.53 12.98 40.55
N GLY A 18 -33.69 13.88 41.09
CA GLY A 18 -32.70 14.63 40.30
C GLY A 18 -31.51 13.77 39.82
N VAL A 19 -31.14 12.73 40.58
CA VAL A 19 -29.94 11.92 40.32
C VAL A 19 -30.15 10.89 39.20
N MET A 20 -31.40 10.48 38.91
CA MET A 20 -31.68 9.45 37.91
C MET A 20 -31.71 9.95 36.46
N LYS A 21 -32.13 11.20 36.19
CA LYS A 21 -32.16 11.76 34.82
C LYS A 21 -30.78 12.07 34.25
N VAL A 22 -29.83 12.41 35.12
CA VAL A 22 -28.46 12.78 34.72
C VAL A 22 -27.64 11.57 34.25
N LYS A 23 -27.95 10.37 34.76
CA LYS A 23 -27.19 9.14 34.44
C LYS A 23 -27.48 8.60 33.03
N HIS A 24 -28.73 8.64 32.56
CA HIS A 24 -29.08 8.16 31.23
C HIS A 24 -28.60 9.07 30.09
N HIS A 25 -28.64 10.40 30.26
CA HIS A 25 -28.12 11.34 29.25
C HIS A 25 -26.60 11.26 29.12
N ARG A 26 -25.87 11.10 30.23
CA ARG A 26 -24.41 10.91 30.23
C ARG A 26 -24.02 9.63 29.48
N PHE A 27 -24.71 8.52 29.74
CA PHE A 27 -24.41 7.25 29.08
C PHE A 27 -24.66 7.27 27.57
N LEU A 28 -25.71 7.97 27.12
CA LEU A 28 -26.02 8.17 25.69
C LEU A 28 -25.04 9.12 24.99
N ILE A 29 -24.60 10.20 25.66
CA ILE A 29 -23.59 11.13 25.12
C ILE A 29 -22.23 10.45 24.98
N PHE A 30 -21.80 9.66 25.98
CA PHE A 30 -20.54 8.90 25.89
C PHE A 30 -20.57 7.82 24.80
N SER A 31 -21.72 7.22 24.51
CA SER A 31 -21.86 6.22 23.43
C SER A 31 -21.94 6.86 22.04
N VAL A 32 -22.56 8.03 21.87
CA VAL A 32 -22.51 8.79 20.61
C VAL A 32 -21.11 9.33 20.32
N LEU A 33 -20.38 9.80 21.34
CA LEU A 33 -18.99 10.26 21.20
C LEU A 33 -18.02 9.10 20.89
N ALA A 34 -18.24 7.91 21.48
CA ALA A 34 -17.46 6.71 21.15
C ALA A 34 -17.75 6.20 19.73
N TYR A 35 -18.99 6.33 19.24
CA TYR A 35 -19.35 5.97 17.86
C TYR A 35 -18.81 6.97 16.84
N LEU A 36 -18.77 8.27 17.17
CA LEU A 36 -18.12 9.30 16.34
C LEU A 36 -16.60 9.14 16.28
N ALA A 37 -15.96 8.68 17.36
CA ALA A 37 -14.53 8.41 17.40
C ALA A 37 -14.12 7.16 16.60
N LEU A 38 -15.06 6.26 16.26
CA LEU A 38 -14.80 5.06 15.46
C LEU A 38 -14.86 5.31 13.94
N LEU A 39 -15.23 6.51 13.50
CA LEU A 39 -15.17 6.94 12.10
C LEU A 39 -13.80 7.52 11.71
N VAL A 40 -12.75 7.24 12.49
CA VAL A 40 -11.36 7.54 12.12
C VAL A 40 -10.93 6.58 11.02
N SER A 41 -11.34 6.95 9.80
CA SER A 41 -10.54 6.96 8.58
C SER A 41 -9.51 5.84 8.44
N THR A 42 -9.89 4.77 7.75
CA THR A 42 -8.91 3.97 6.99
C THR A 42 -8.45 4.82 5.81
N ALA A 43 -7.58 5.80 6.08
CA ALA A 43 -6.78 6.43 5.05
C ALA A 43 -5.79 5.36 4.55
N SER A 44 -6.16 4.68 3.46
CA SER A 44 -5.22 3.91 2.66
C SER A 44 -4.07 4.85 2.32
N HIS A 45 -2.90 4.62 2.92
CA HIS A 45 -1.69 5.32 2.51
C HIS A 45 -1.36 4.84 1.11
N ALA A 46 -1.82 5.56 0.09
CA ALA A 46 -1.17 5.52 -1.20
C ALA A 46 0.23 6.08 -0.95
N GLY A 47 1.22 5.20 -0.78
CA GLY A 47 2.61 5.64 -0.64
C GLY A 47 2.98 6.43 -1.88
N ASP A 48 3.53 7.64 -1.69
CA ASP A 48 3.98 8.49 -2.79
C ASP A 48 4.98 7.71 -3.65
N VAL A 49 4.58 7.41 -4.89
CA VAL A 49 5.47 6.80 -5.89
C VAL A 49 6.51 7.85 -6.28
N ASN A 50 7.77 7.55 -6.02
CA ASN A 50 8.92 8.34 -6.42
C ASN A 50 9.85 7.51 -7.31
N SER A 51 10.91 8.12 -7.84
CA SER A 51 11.82 7.47 -8.78
C SER A 51 12.44 6.18 -8.25
N ASP A 52 12.69 6.08 -6.94
CA ASP A 52 13.28 4.91 -6.30
C ASP A 52 12.25 3.87 -5.86
N SER A 53 10.93 4.10 -6.05
CA SER A 53 9.90 3.13 -5.70
C SER A 53 10.07 1.78 -6.43
N ILE A 54 10.70 1.77 -7.61
CA ILE A 54 10.99 0.54 -8.37
C ILE A 54 12.18 -0.26 -7.82
N VAL A 55 13.02 0.33 -6.95
CA VAL A 55 14.20 -0.34 -6.41
C VAL A 55 13.77 -1.50 -5.51
N GLY A 56 14.39 -2.66 -5.69
CA GLY A 56 14.08 -3.86 -4.91
C GLY A 56 14.18 -5.15 -5.71
N LYS A 57 13.72 -6.24 -5.11
CA LYS A 57 13.65 -7.56 -5.74
C LYS A 57 12.23 -7.86 -6.20
N TRP A 58 12.12 -8.44 -7.38
CA TRP A 58 10.86 -8.64 -8.07
C TRP A 58 10.81 -10.02 -8.70
N GLN A 59 9.68 -10.71 -8.53
CA GLN A 59 9.41 -12.01 -9.09
C GLN A 59 8.85 -11.85 -10.51
N ASP A 60 9.48 -12.51 -11.48
CA ASP A 60 8.93 -12.63 -12.82
C ASP A 60 7.63 -13.46 -12.76
N PRO A 61 6.53 -13.01 -13.38
CA PRO A 61 5.25 -13.72 -13.31
C PRO A 61 5.22 -15.03 -14.12
N ASP A 62 6.09 -15.15 -15.13
CA ASP A 62 6.08 -16.28 -16.07
C ASP A 62 7.18 -17.31 -15.76
N ASN A 63 8.14 -16.99 -14.89
CA ASN A 63 9.25 -17.88 -14.56
C ASN A 63 9.79 -17.61 -13.14
N PRO A 64 10.53 -18.54 -12.50
CA PRO A 64 10.96 -18.37 -11.11
C PRO A 64 12.14 -17.40 -10.93
N ALA A 65 12.45 -16.55 -11.91
CA ALA A 65 13.53 -15.58 -11.74
C ALA A 65 13.13 -14.48 -10.75
N ILE A 66 14.04 -14.19 -9.82
CA ILE A 66 14.00 -12.97 -9.01
C ILE A 66 14.98 -11.98 -9.62
N VAL A 67 14.49 -10.79 -9.92
CA VAL A 67 15.23 -9.69 -10.54
C VAL A 67 15.41 -8.57 -9.52
N GLN A 68 16.65 -8.17 -9.28
CA GLN A 68 16.95 -7.00 -8.47
C GLN A 68 17.14 -5.76 -9.33
N ILE A 69 16.27 -4.77 -9.14
CA ILE A 69 16.37 -3.45 -9.76
C ILE A 69 17.12 -2.51 -8.81
N ALA A 70 18.16 -1.85 -9.33
CA ALA A 70 19.00 -0.91 -8.57
C ALA A 70 19.25 0.37 -9.36
N ASN A 71 19.39 1.49 -8.63
CA ASN A 71 19.78 2.79 -9.17
C ASN A 71 21.27 2.78 -9.57
N LYS A 72 21.59 3.32 -10.75
CA LYS A 72 22.92 3.41 -11.35
C LYS A 72 23.37 4.87 -11.56
N GLY A 73 22.84 5.80 -10.76
CA GLY A 73 23.18 7.22 -10.82
C GLY A 73 22.40 7.98 -11.87
N GLY A 74 21.08 7.79 -11.93
CA GLY A 74 20.17 8.51 -12.84
C GLY A 74 19.37 7.63 -13.79
N TYR A 75 19.70 6.33 -13.84
CA TYR A 75 18.90 5.29 -14.47
C TYR A 75 18.90 4.04 -13.59
N TYR A 76 18.03 3.10 -13.89
CA TYR A 76 17.91 1.85 -13.15
C TYR A 76 18.22 0.66 -14.05
N GLU A 77 18.78 -0.39 -13.45
CA GLU A 77 19.11 -1.64 -14.12
C GLU A 77 18.59 -2.81 -13.27
N GLY A 78 18.02 -3.80 -13.94
CA GLY A 78 17.49 -5.02 -13.32
C GLY A 78 18.34 -6.22 -13.68
N VAL A 79 18.83 -6.94 -12.68
CA VAL A 79 19.69 -8.13 -12.84
C VAL A 79 19.03 -9.34 -12.19
N VAL A 80 19.06 -10.49 -12.86
CA VAL A 80 18.62 -11.75 -12.27
C VAL A 80 19.55 -12.12 -11.11
N VAL A 81 19.01 -12.23 -9.90
CA VAL A 81 19.75 -12.60 -8.69
C VAL A 81 19.46 -14.03 -8.24
N GLU A 82 18.32 -14.58 -8.62
CA GLU A 82 17.93 -15.97 -8.34
C GLU A 82 17.14 -16.53 -9.51
N ASN A 83 17.34 -17.82 -9.82
CA ASN A 83 16.49 -18.56 -10.74
C ASN A 83 16.62 -20.06 -10.43
N ALA A 84 15.59 -20.65 -9.82
CA ALA A 84 15.62 -22.05 -9.39
C ALA A 84 15.70 -23.05 -10.56
N ASP A 85 15.04 -22.72 -11.69
CA ASP A 85 14.97 -23.61 -12.85
C ASP A 85 16.21 -23.50 -13.74
N ASN A 86 16.85 -22.32 -13.78
CA ASN A 86 18.02 -22.07 -14.60
C ASN A 86 19.02 -21.13 -13.90
N PRO A 87 19.86 -21.66 -12.99
CA PRO A 87 20.85 -20.88 -12.27
C PRO A 87 21.88 -20.18 -13.17
N ALA A 88 22.08 -20.65 -14.41
CA ALA A 88 23.01 -20.03 -15.36
C ALA A 88 22.55 -18.64 -15.84
N LEU A 89 21.28 -18.27 -15.60
CA LEU A 89 20.76 -16.94 -15.92
C LEU A 89 21.07 -15.91 -14.83
N VAL A 90 21.55 -16.31 -13.65
CA VAL A 90 21.97 -15.36 -12.61
C VAL A 90 23.06 -14.44 -13.16
N SER A 91 23.02 -13.16 -12.78
CA SER A 91 23.83 -12.07 -13.33
C SER A 91 23.47 -11.62 -14.75
N THR A 92 22.39 -12.14 -15.35
CA THR A 92 21.86 -11.60 -16.61
C THR A 92 21.17 -10.26 -16.36
N VAL A 93 21.55 -9.23 -17.11
CA VAL A 93 20.87 -7.94 -17.13
C VAL A 93 19.58 -8.07 -17.95
N VAL A 94 18.43 -7.93 -17.29
CA VAL A 94 17.10 -8.06 -17.90
C VAL A 94 16.42 -6.71 -18.10
N PHE A 95 16.52 -5.76 -17.17
CA PHE A 95 16.03 -4.40 -17.39
C PHE A 95 17.21 -3.47 -17.61
N LYS A 96 17.18 -2.68 -18.68
CA LYS A 96 18.28 -1.81 -19.08
C LYS A 96 17.79 -0.38 -19.23
N ASN A 97 18.61 0.57 -18.76
CA ASN A 97 18.41 2.00 -18.96
C ASN A 97 16.99 2.47 -18.61
N LEU A 98 16.42 1.98 -17.51
CA LEU A 98 15.14 2.46 -17.03
C LEU A 98 15.31 3.88 -16.51
N VAL A 99 14.63 4.86 -17.10
CA VAL A 99 14.65 6.27 -16.71
C VAL A 99 13.27 6.65 -16.21
N TYR A 100 13.21 7.27 -15.03
CA TYR A 100 11.95 7.71 -14.46
C TYR A 100 11.47 9.01 -15.12
N ASP A 101 10.26 8.99 -15.66
CA ASP A 101 9.53 10.16 -16.11
C ASP A 101 8.58 10.60 -14.99
N SER A 102 8.93 11.69 -14.30
CA SER A 102 8.12 12.24 -13.21
C SER A 102 6.80 12.87 -13.67
N SER A 103 6.66 13.18 -14.97
CA SER A 103 5.42 13.75 -15.51
C SER A 103 4.35 12.68 -15.73
N GLU A 104 4.78 11.45 -16.08
CA GLU A 104 3.89 10.30 -16.27
C GLU A 104 3.87 9.35 -15.07
N GLY A 105 4.86 9.42 -14.17
CA GLY A 105 4.99 8.50 -13.03
C GLY A 105 5.43 7.10 -13.44
N VAL A 106 6.17 6.97 -14.54
CA VAL A 106 6.57 5.68 -15.14
C VAL A 106 8.08 5.61 -15.37
N TRP A 107 8.61 4.39 -15.50
CA TRP A 107 9.99 4.16 -15.95
C TRP A 107 9.97 3.66 -17.38
N GLU A 108 10.75 4.28 -18.25
CA GLU A 108 10.92 3.85 -19.65
C GLU A 108 12.34 3.33 -19.88
N GLY A 109 12.47 2.24 -20.62
CA GLY A 109 13.76 1.65 -20.96
C GLY A 109 13.57 0.40 -21.82
N THR A 110 14.41 -0.61 -21.64
CA THR A 110 14.25 -1.88 -22.36
C THR A 110 14.26 -3.09 -21.42
N VAL A 111 13.60 -4.16 -21.88
CA VAL A 111 13.63 -5.48 -21.24
C VAL A 111 14.20 -6.53 -22.20
N TYR A 112 15.21 -7.28 -21.75
CA TYR A 112 15.80 -8.39 -22.48
C TYR A 112 14.96 -9.65 -22.29
N SER A 113 14.47 -10.22 -23.39
CA SER A 113 13.82 -11.51 -23.36
C SER A 113 14.83 -12.62 -23.64
N VAL A 114 15.18 -13.41 -22.61
CA VAL A 114 16.05 -14.58 -22.75
C VAL A 114 15.52 -15.54 -23.82
N LYS A 115 14.20 -15.80 -23.82
CA LYS A 115 13.53 -16.71 -24.78
C LYS A 115 13.64 -16.23 -26.23
N LYS A 116 13.71 -14.92 -26.46
CA LYS A 116 13.77 -14.32 -27.81
C LYS A 116 15.16 -13.85 -28.19
N GLY A 117 16.11 -13.84 -27.25
CA GLY A 117 17.48 -13.39 -27.47
C GLY A 117 17.59 -11.92 -27.89
N LYS A 118 16.64 -11.06 -27.50
CA LYS A 118 16.64 -9.63 -27.88
C LYS A 118 15.93 -8.73 -26.88
N ASP A 119 16.23 -7.45 -26.98
CA ASP A 119 15.62 -6.37 -26.21
C ASP A 119 14.30 -5.89 -26.83
N PHE A 120 13.41 -5.41 -25.97
CA PHE A 120 12.14 -4.78 -26.33
C PHE A 120 11.94 -3.52 -25.51
N ASP A 121 11.24 -2.53 -26.07
CA ASP A 121 10.88 -1.32 -25.34
C ASP A 121 9.93 -1.67 -24.19
N ALA A 122 10.22 -1.10 -23.03
CA ALA A 122 9.53 -1.37 -21.78
C ALA A 122 9.06 -0.06 -21.14
N LYS A 123 7.84 -0.10 -20.60
CA LYS A 123 7.31 0.92 -19.68
C LYS A 123 6.87 0.23 -18.40
N ILE A 124 7.32 0.72 -17.25
CA ILE A 124 6.93 0.20 -15.94
C ILE A 124 6.11 1.26 -15.21
N SER A 125 4.99 0.85 -14.62
CA SER A 125 4.16 1.68 -13.75
C SER A 125 3.97 0.97 -12.42
N MET A 126 4.20 1.68 -11.30
CA MET A 126 3.90 1.14 -9.97
C MET A 126 2.39 1.19 -9.76
N GLU A 127 1.79 0.09 -9.29
CA GLU A 127 0.38 0.07 -8.90
C GLU A 127 0.24 0.34 -7.40
N ASN A 128 1.19 -0.17 -6.60
CA ASN A 128 1.43 0.17 -5.21
C ASN A 128 2.86 -0.26 -4.83
N SER A 129 3.22 -0.27 -3.54
CA SER A 129 4.57 -0.66 -3.13
C SER A 129 4.91 -2.13 -3.42
N GLY A 130 3.91 -3.02 -3.51
CA GLY A 130 4.09 -4.47 -3.64
C GLY A 130 4.07 -5.01 -5.07
N ASN A 131 3.65 -4.21 -6.06
CA ASN A 131 3.57 -4.66 -7.45
C ASN A 131 3.77 -3.53 -8.45
N PHE A 132 4.24 -3.90 -9.64
CA PHE A 132 4.28 -3.03 -10.80
C PHE A 132 3.75 -3.75 -12.05
N THR A 133 3.28 -2.95 -13.00
CA THR A 133 2.90 -3.42 -14.33
C THR A 133 4.02 -3.10 -15.32
N LEU A 134 4.59 -4.13 -15.95
CA LEU A 134 5.50 -4.03 -17.08
C LEU A 134 4.71 -4.10 -18.39
N THR A 135 4.77 -3.05 -19.20
CA THR A 135 4.27 -3.02 -20.57
C THR A 135 5.43 -3.18 -21.54
N VAL A 136 5.43 -4.26 -22.32
CA VAL A 136 6.44 -4.56 -23.35
C VAL A 136 5.86 -4.30 -24.73
N LYS A 137 6.48 -3.41 -25.51
CA LYS A 137 6.09 -3.14 -26.90
C LYS A 137 6.83 -4.08 -27.85
N ALA A 138 6.11 -4.72 -28.76
CA ALA A 138 6.67 -5.61 -29.77
C ALA A 138 5.93 -5.43 -31.10
N GLY A 139 6.57 -4.77 -32.06
CA GLY A 139 5.96 -4.43 -33.35
C GLY A 139 4.78 -3.47 -33.16
N LEU A 140 3.61 -3.81 -33.70
CA LEU A 140 2.39 -2.98 -33.65
C LEU A 140 1.55 -3.16 -32.37
N GLY A 141 2.00 -3.99 -31.43
CA GLY A 141 1.25 -4.31 -30.22
C GLY A 141 2.07 -4.25 -28.94
N SER A 142 1.39 -4.39 -27.80
CA SER A 142 2.00 -4.45 -26.48
C SER A 142 1.44 -5.59 -25.65
N LYS A 143 2.23 -6.10 -24.70
CA LYS A 143 1.79 -7.05 -23.67
C LYS A 143 2.07 -6.47 -22.28
N LYS A 144 1.22 -6.81 -21.31
CA LYS A 144 1.36 -6.39 -19.91
C LYS A 144 1.67 -7.60 -19.03
N PHE A 145 2.53 -7.40 -18.05
CA PHE A 145 2.95 -8.39 -17.06
C PHE A 145 2.93 -7.73 -15.69
N GLU A 146 2.34 -8.38 -14.71
CA GLU A 146 2.30 -7.90 -13.32
C GLU A 146 3.43 -8.57 -12.54
N TRP A 147 4.37 -7.78 -12.05
CA TRP A 147 5.49 -8.27 -11.25
C TRP A 147 5.22 -8.02 -9.77
N ALA A 148 5.52 -9.00 -8.94
CA ALA A 148 5.34 -8.93 -7.50
C ALA A 148 6.67 -8.68 -6.80
N ARG A 149 6.68 -7.83 -5.78
CA ARG A 149 7.86 -7.61 -4.94
C ARG A 149 8.14 -8.87 -4.12
N VAL A 150 9.42 -9.19 -3.96
CA VAL A 150 9.91 -10.20 -3.02
C VAL A 150 10.52 -9.48 -1.82
N GLU A 151 10.09 -9.85 -0.62
CA GLU A 151 10.61 -9.33 0.67
C GLU A 151 12.02 -9.84 0.98
#